data_AF-A0A6N8W385-F1
#
_entry.id   AF-A0A6N8W385-F1
#
_cell.length_a   1.000
_cell.length_b   1.000
_cell.length_c   1.000
_cell.angle_alpha   90.00
_cell.angle_beta   90.00
_cell.angle_gamma   90.00
#
_symmetry.space_group_name_H-M   'P 1'
#
loop_
_entity.id
_entity.type
_entity.pdbx_description
1 polymer ?
#
loop_
_entity_poly.entity_id
_entity_poly.type
_entity_poly.pdbx_seq_one_letter_code
_entity_poly.pdbx_strand_id
1 'polypeptide(L)'
;MADSARGALIPKAVYRFSRTSKIRYFRAERTRSGIEFLYPISVNGSRIVDTSREGRDYVIIYLLTKWGRLAAGGYWLNPRKIFEKAYVTDATPEDLVLVAEKIEDLPDAHLLLDDVLNRADMEVWGNALD
;
A
#
# COMPACT_ATOMS: atom_id res chain seq x y z
N MET A 1 11.35 10.57 27.55
CA MET A 1 10.63 9.50 26.84
C MET A 1 9.62 10.18 25.91
N ALA A 2 9.97 10.33 24.64
CA ALA A 2 9.09 10.87 23.60
C ALA A 2 9.70 10.46 22.24
N ASP A 3 9.51 9.19 21.86
CA ASP A 3 10.09 8.67 20.61
C ASP A 3 9.15 7.65 19.96
N SER A 4 7.89 8.05 19.75
CA SER A 4 6.86 7.19 19.16
C SER A 4 5.80 8.01 18.44
N ALA A 5 6.19 8.83 17.44
CA ALA A 5 5.23 9.49 16.55
C ALA A 5 5.79 10.03 15.23
N ARG A 6 7.06 9.76 14.87
CA ARG A 6 7.59 10.16 13.56
C ARG A 6 7.60 8.95 12.63
N GLY A 7 6.62 8.87 11.72
CA GLY A 7 6.65 7.93 10.59
C GLY A 7 5.71 6.71 10.66
N ALA A 8 4.84 6.60 11.67
CA ALA A 8 3.86 5.51 11.72
C ALA A 8 2.63 5.82 10.86
N LEU A 9 2.19 4.86 10.06
CA LEU A 9 0.96 4.97 9.27
C LEU A 9 -0.27 4.83 10.17
N ILE A 10 -1.25 5.73 10.04
CA ILE A 10 -2.57 5.57 10.67
C ILE A 10 -3.24 4.33 10.03
N PRO A 11 -3.58 3.29 10.81
CA PRO A 11 -4.24 2.10 10.27
C PRO A 11 -5.56 2.45 9.59
N LYS A 12 -5.88 1.78 8.49
CA LYS A 12 -7.09 1.96 7.65
C LYS A 12 -7.17 3.29 6.91
N ALA A 13 -6.30 4.26 7.19
CA ALA A 13 -6.28 5.55 6.53
C ALA A 13 -5.87 5.45 5.07
N VAL A 14 -6.33 6.43 4.29
CA VAL A 14 -6.07 6.55 2.86
C VAL A 14 -5.06 7.67 2.61
N TYR A 15 -4.03 7.34 1.85
CA TYR A 15 -2.93 8.23 1.50
C TYR A 15 -2.80 8.36 -0.02
N ARG A 16 -2.16 9.45 -0.45
CA ARG A 16 -1.53 9.56 -1.78
C ARG A 16 -0.09 9.99 -1.63
N PHE A 17 0.76 9.68 -2.61
CA PHE A 17 2.09 10.29 -2.67
C PHE A 17 2.00 11.76 -3.10
N SER A 18 2.73 12.64 -2.43
CA SER A 18 2.82 14.07 -2.74
C SER A 18 3.64 14.34 -4.01
N ARG A 19 4.62 13.49 -4.30
CA ARG A 19 5.61 13.66 -5.40
C ARG A 19 5.11 13.27 -6.79
N THR A 20 3.89 12.75 -6.91
CA THR A 20 3.35 12.24 -8.18
C THR A 20 2.06 12.95 -8.57
N SER A 21 1.95 13.30 -9.85
CA SER A 21 0.70 13.80 -10.44
C SER A 21 -0.29 12.67 -10.76
N LYS A 22 0.14 11.40 -10.69
CA LYS A 22 -0.76 10.25 -10.83
C LYS A 22 -1.60 10.12 -9.57
N ILE A 23 -2.90 10.21 -9.74
CA ILE A 23 -3.89 10.02 -8.69
C ILE A 23 -4.00 8.51 -8.40
N ARG A 24 -3.07 7.98 -7.60
CA ARG A 24 -3.13 6.62 -7.05
C ARG A 24 -3.28 6.73 -5.54
N TYR A 25 -4.30 6.08 -5.01
CA TYR A 25 -4.61 6.07 -3.58
C TYR A 25 -4.15 4.76 -2.97
N PHE A 26 -3.72 4.85 -1.71
CA PHE A 26 -3.22 3.72 -0.97
C PHE A 26 -3.88 3.67 0.40
N ARG A 27 -4.33 2.48 0.80
CA ARG A 27 -4.81 2.26 2.16
C ARG A 27 -3.68 1.69 3.00
N ALA A 28 -3.52 2.25 4.20
CA ALA A 28 -2.60 1.75 5.20
C ALA A 28 -3.21 0.59 5.98
N GLU A 29 -2.38 -0.41 6.25
CA GLU A 29 -2.74 -1.58 7.03
C GLU A 29 -1.51 -2.10 7.78
N ARG A 30 -1.73 -3.06 8.68
CA ARG A 30 -0.66 -3.70 9.44
C ARG A 30 -0.78 -5.21 9.34
N THR A 31 0.32 -5.89 9.09
CA THR A 31 0.38 -7.36 9.11
C THR A 31 0.18 -7.88 10.56
N ARG A 32 -0.11 -9.17 10.73
CA ARG A 32 -0.13 -9.81 12.05
C ARG A 32 1.21 -9.69 12.79
N SER A 33 2.31 -9.68 12.06
CA SER A 33 3.67 -9.47 12.59
C SER A 33 4.00 -8.01 12.91
N GLY A 34 3.08 -7.07 12.69
CA GLY A 34 3.23 -5.66 13.06
C GLY A 34 3.84 -4.76 11.98
N ILE A 35 4.07 -5.27 10.77
CA ILE A 35 4.67 -4.50 9.67
C ILE A 35 3.58 -3.62 9.05
N GLU A 36 3.82 -2.32 9.00
CA GLU A 36 2.93 -1.38 8.34
C GLU A 36 3.16 -1.40 6.84
N PHE A 37 2.08 -1.37 6.06
CA PHE A 37 2.16 -1.34 4.62
C PHE A 37 1.02 -0.52 4.01
N LEU A 38 1.25 -0.11 2.78
CA LEU A 38 0.33 0.60 1.91
C LEU A 38 0.00 -0.29 0.73
N TYR A 39 -1.27 -0.41 0.42
CA TYR A 39 -1.73 -1.13 -0.74
C TYR A 39 -2.67 -0.30 -1.60
N PRO A 40 -2.64 -0.44 -2.94
CA PRO A 40 -3.37 0.46 -3.80
C PRO A 40 -4.87 0.14 -3.75
N ILE A 41 -5.69 1.19 -3.75
CA ILE A 41 -7.14 1.12 -3.80
C ILE A 41 -7.68 2.00 -4.92
N SER A 42 -8.76 1.56 -5.56
CA SER A 42 -9.46 2.34 -6.58
C SER A 42 -10.59 3.12 -5.92
N VAL A 43 -10.46 4.44 -5.75
CA VAL A 43 -11.52 5.25 -5.11
C VAL A 43 -12.52 5.85 -6.10
N ASN A 44 -12.19 5.86 -7.39
CA ASN A 44 -12.98 6.50 -8.45
C ASN A 44 -13.06 5.64 -9.73
N GLY A 45 -12.93 4.32 -9.59
CA GLY A 45 -12.83 3.41 -10.73
C GLY A 45 -11.46 3.44 -11.45
N SER A 46 -10.47 4.16 -10.91
CA SER A 46 -9.11 4.15 -11.46
C SER A 46 -8.50 2.75 -11.46
N ARG A 47 -7.86 2.38 -12.57
CA ARG A 47 -7.12 1.13 -12.64
C ARG A 47 -5.94 1.12 -11.66
N ILE A 48 -5.94 0.17 -10.75
CA ILE A 48 -4.84 -0.06 -9.78
C ILE A 48 -3.91 -1.22 -10.16
N VAL A 49 -4.34 -2.05 -11.11
CA VAL A 49 -3.62 -3.22 -11.59
C VAL A 49 -2.74 -2.84 -12.78
N ASP A 50 -1.45 -3.13 -12.66
CA ASP A 50 -0.48 -3.01 -13.73
C ASP A 50 -0.26 -4.41 -14.36
N THR A 51 0.12 -4.47 -15.64
CA THR A 51 0.36 -5.74 -16.35
C THR A 51 1.85 -5.84 -16.70
N SER A 52 2.45 -7.00 -16.42
CA SER A 52 3.86 -7.24 -16.68
C SER A 52 4.13 -7.46 -18.17
N ARG A 53 5.40 -7.48 -18.57
CA ARG A 53 5.80 -7.78 -19.96
C ARG A 53 5.31 -9.14 -20.44
N GLU A 54 5.08 -10.08 -19.52
CA GLU A 54 4.58 -11.43 -19.81
C GLU A 54 3.05 -11.52 -19.77
N GLY A 55 2.35 -10.39 -19.64
CA GLY A 55 0.89 -10.34 -19.59
C GLY A 55 0.29 -10.71 -18.23
N ARG A 56 1.10 -10.79 -17.17
CA ARG A 56 0.63 -11.13 -15.82
C ARG A 56 0.25 -9.87 -15.05
N ASP A 57 -0.91 -9.90 -14.41
CA ASP A 57 -1.42 -8.77 -13.63
C ASP A 57 -0.83 -8.73 -12.23
N TYR A 58 -0.43 -7.53 -11.81
CA TYR A 58 0.15 -7.27 -10.50
C TYR A 58 -0.24 -5.89 -9.96
N VAL A 59 -0.03 -5.69 -8.67
CA VAL A 59 -0.11 -4.39 -8.00
C VAL A 59 1.21 -4.08 -7.30
N ILE A 60 1.51 -2.79 -7.12
CA ILE A 60 2.65 -2.36 -6.30
C ILE A 60 2.17 -2.00 -4.90
N ILE A 61 2.87 -2.54 -3.91
CA ILE A 61 2.65 -2.43 -2.48
C ILE A 61 3.87 -1.73 -1.87
N TYR A 62 3.68 -0.96 -0.80
CA TYR A 62 4.79 -0.31 -0.11
C TYR A 62 4.83 -0.74 1.35
N LEU A 63 5.95 -1.28 1.81
CA LEU A 63 6.14 -1.68 3.20
C LEU A 63 6.97 -0.63 3.93
N LEU A 64 6.57 -0.25 5.14
CA LEU A 64 7.39 0.60 5.99
C LEU A 64 8.53 -0.23 6.59
N THR A 65 9.75 0.11 6.20
CA THR A 65 10.95 -0.53 6.73
C THR A 65 11.28 -0.02 8.13
N LYS A 66 12.08 -0.80 8.87
CA LYS A 66 12.59 -0.43 10.21
C LYS A 66 13.41 0.88 10.21
N TRP A 67 13.89 1.33 9.04
CA TRP A 67 14.69 2.56 8.87
C TRP A 67 13.86 3.77 8.42
N GLY A 68 12.53 3.67 8.44
CA GLY A 68 11.62 4.78 8.09
C GLY A 68 11.47 5.06 6.59
N ARG A 69 11.97 4.16 5.74
CA ARG A 69 11.78 4.23 4.27
C ARG A 69 10.70 3.26 3.80
N LEU A 70 10.11 3.54 2.64
CA LEU A 70 9.16 2.66 1.99
C LEU A 70 9.88 1.70 1.04
N ALA A 71 9.64 0.40 1.19
CA ALA A 71 10.08 -0.63 0.26
C ALA A 71 8.95 -0.98 -0.70
N ALA A 72 9.17 -0.80 -2.01
CA ALA A 72 8.21 -1.15 -3.04
C ALA A 72 8.35 -2.63 -3.42
N GLY A 73 7.30 -3.41 -3.21
CA GLY A 73 7.17 -4.78 -3.68
C GLY A 73 6.05 -4.89 -4.72
N GLY A 74 6.07 -5.93 -5.54
CA GLY A 74 4.91 -6.28 -6.36
C GLY A 74 4.11 -7.43 -5.74
N TYR A 75 2.85 -7.54 -6.13
CA TYR A 75 1.98 -8.65 -5.78
C TYR A 75 1.25 -9.13 -7.04
N TRP A 76 1.52 -10.37 -7.45
CA TRP A 76 0.83 -11.03 -8.55
C TRP A 76 -0.61 -11.36 -8.16
N LEU A 77 -1.55 -11.05 -9.04
CA LEU A 77 -2.97 -11.37 -8.83
C LEU A 77 -3.31 -12.81 -9.24
N ASN A 78 -2.52 -13.37 -10.16
CA ASN A 78 -2.66 -14.75 -10.62
C ASN A 78 -1.30 -15.35 -11.08
N PRO A 79 -0.74 -16.36 -10.39
CA PRO A 79 -1.17 -16.84 -9.08
C PRO A 79 -0.96 -15.77 -7.99
N ARG A 80 -1.74 -15.84 -6.93
CA ARG A 80 -1.66 -14.92 -5.78
C ARG A 80 -0.34 -15.08 -5.02
N LYS A 81 0.67 -14.27 -5.36
CA LYS A 81 2.02 -14.36 -4.77
C LYS A 81 2.71 -12.99 -4.72
N ILE A 82 3.43 -12.71 -3.63
CA ILE A 82 4.35 -11.57 -3.57
C ILE A 82 5.51 -11.72 -4.56
N PHE A 83 6.10 -10.59 -4.96
CA PHE A 83 7.36 -10.59 -5.67
C PHE A 83 8.47 -11.07 -4.74
N GLU A 84 9.47 -11.73 -5.30
CA GLU A 84 10.59 -12.30 -4.53
C GLU A 84 11.50 -11.22 -3.95
N LYS A 85 11.45 -10.01 -4.50
CA LYS A 85 12.25 -8.87 -4.07
C LYS A 85 11.37 -7.65 -3.90
N ALA A 86 11.62 -6.92 -2.81
CA ALA A 86 11.19 -5.55 -2.66
C ALA A 86 12.40 -4.62 -2.82
N TYR A 87 12.18 -3.43 -3.35
CA TYR A 87 13.21 -2.42 -3.53
C TYR A 87 12.98 -1.29 -2.54
N VAL A 88 13.97 -1.01 -1.68
CA VAL A 88 13.91 0.16 -0.79
C VAL A 88 13.97 1.41 -1.65
N THR A 89 12.93 2.23 -1.56
CA THR A 89 12.83 3.50 -2.29
C THR A 89 13.45 4.63 -1.47
N ASP A 90 13.58 5.81 -2.08
CA ASP A 90 13.89 7.06 -1.37
C ASP A 90 12.66 7.67 -0.69
N ALA A 91 11.46 7.12 -0.94
CA ALA A 91 10.22 7.61 -0.38
C ALA A 91 10.09 7.26 1.10
N THR A 92 9.51 8.19 1.85
CA THR A 92 9.27 8.11 3.28
C THR A 92 7.78 8.37 3.58
N PRO A 93 7.31 8.12 4.81
CA PRO A 93 5.96 8.52 5.22
C PRO A 93 5.66 10.02 5.04
N GLU A 94 6.67 10.89 5.08
CA GLU A 94 6.50 12.34 4.86
C GLU A 94 6.15 12.68 3.41
N ASP A 95 6.44 11.77 2.47
CA ASP A 95 6.03 11.90 1.08
C ASP A 95 4.57 11.47 0.86
N LEU A 96 3.85 11.11 1.93
CA LEU A 96 2.43 10.75 1.90
C LEU A 96 1.57 11.91 2.38
N VAL A 97 0.50 12.19 1.64
CA VAL A 97 -0.57 13.09 2.04
C VAL A 97 -1.72 12.24 2.55
N LEU A 98 -2.13 12.46 3.80
CA LEU A 98 -3.35 11.89 4.36
C LEU A 98 -4.55 12.47 3.60
N VAL A 99 -5.33 11.59 2.98
CA VAL A 99 -6.55 11.95 2.23
C VAL A 99 -7.77 11.76 3.12
N ALA A 100 -7.82 10.67 3.87
CA ALA A 100 -8.90 10.36 4.81
C ALA A 100 -8.40 9.41 5.90
N GLU A 101 -8.88 9.57 7.14
CA GLU A 101 -8.52 8.66 8.24
C GLU A 101 -9.21 7.30 8.12
N LYS A 102 -10.40 7.28 7.52
CA LYS A 102 -11.14 6.06 7.20
C LYS A 102 -11.68 6.13 5.78
N ILE A 103 -11.94 4.97 5.21
CA ILE A 103 -12.40 4.89 3.82
C ILE A 103 -13.84 5.42 3.66
N GLU A 104 -14.61 5.35 4.74
CA GLU A 104 -15.97 5.86 4.85
C GLU A 104 -16.03 7.39 4.83
N ASP A 105 -14.92 8.06 5.15
CA ASP A 105 -14.85 9.53 5.13
C ASP A 105 -14.68 10.10 3.71
N LEU A 106 -14.52 9.24 2.70
CA LEU A 106 -14.41 9.64 1.29
C LEU A 106 -15.80 9.73 0.65
N PRO A 107 -16.24 10.94 0.21
CA PRO A 107 -17.61 11.17 -0.30
C PRO A 107 -18.02 10.26 -1.48
N ASP A 108 -17.08 9.98 -2.40
CA ASP A 108 -17.34 9.20 -3.62
C ASP A 108 -16.98 7.70 -3.49
N ALA A 109 -16.32 7.30 -2.40
CA ALA A 109 -15.78 5.95 -2.26
C ALA A 109 -16.86 4.89 -1.99
N HIS A 110 -18.02 5.28 -1.45
CA HIS A 110 -19.13 4.35 -1.22
C HIS A 110 -19.67 3.68 -2.50
N LEU A 111 -19.35 4.18 -3.69
CA LEU A 111 -19.92 3.70 -4.94
C LEU A 111 -18.93 3.03 -5.91
N LEU A 112 -17.61 3.10 -5.68
CA LEU A 112 -16.61 2.79 -6.72
C LEU A 112 -15.36 2.01 -6.25
N LEU A 113 -15.39 1.42 -5.05
CA LEU A 113 -14.25 0.69 -4.50
C LEU A 113 -14.15 -0.75 -5.01
N ASP A 114 -13.14 -1.02 -5.85
CA ASP A 114 -12.68 -2.37 -6.13
C ASP A 114 -11.52 -2.74 -5.20
N ASP A 115 -11.76 -3.68 -4.30
CA ASP A 115 -10.76 -4.18 -3.36
C ASP A 115 -10.10 -5.45 -3.87
N VAL A 116 -8.93 -5.28 -4.48
CA VAL A 116 -8.14 -6.39 -5.05
C VAL A 116 -7.48 -7.23 -3.95
N LEU A 117 -7.26 -6.67 -2.74
CA LEU A 117 -6.46 -7.30 -1.69
C LEU A 117 -7.27 -7.82 -0.51
N ASN A 118 -8.49 -7.33 -0.25
CA ASN A 118 -9.41 -7.95 0.72
C ASN A 118 -9.83 -9.39 0.36
N ARG A 119 -9.49 -9.87 -0.84
CA ARG A 119 -9.70 -11.28 -1.26
C ARG A 119 -8.45 -12.14 -1.13
N ALA A 120 -7.29 -11.57 -0.85
CA ALA A 120 -5.99 -12.23 -0.82
C ALA A 120 -5.49 -12.38 0.62
N ASP A 121 -5.15 -13.61 1.02
CA ASP A 121 -4.67 -13.90 2.38
C ASP A 121 -3.28 -13.27 2.59
N MET A 122 -3.21 -12.19 3.38
CA MET A 122 -2.04 -11.30 3.51
C MET A 122 -1.01 -11.79 4.56
N GLU A 123 -0.99 -13.09 4.87
CA GLU A 123 -0.14 -13.67 5.93
C GLU A 123 1.36 -13.75 5.56
N VAL A 124 1.70 -13.69 4.27
CA VAL A 124 3.06 -13.94 3.73
C VAL A 124 4.07 -12.79 3.99
N TRP A 125 3.63 -11.68 4.56
CA TRP A 125 4.35 -10.40 4.50
C TRP A 125 5.43 -10.20 5.58
N GLY A 126 5.41 -11.02 6.64
CA GLY A 126 6.39 -10.93 7.74
C GLY A 126 7.81 -11.34 7.36
N ASN A 127 7.95 -12.30 6.44
CA ASN A 127 9.23 -12.99 6.19
C ASN A 127 10.08 -12.35 5.06
N ALA A 128 9.58 -11.31 4.39
CA ALA A 128 10.26 -10.69 3.25
C ALA A 128 11.19 -9.52 3.65
N LEU A 129 11.29 -9.22 4.95
CA LEU A 129 12.06 -8.09 5.49
C LEU A 129 13.12 -8.50 6.53
N ASP A 130 13.46 -9.79 6.60
CA ASP A 130 14.67 -10.28 7.27
C ASP A 130 15.84 -10.42 6.28
#